data_AF-A0A523H9J6-F1
#
_entry.id   AF-A0A523H9J6-F1
#
_cell.length_a   1.000
_cell.length_b   1.000
_cell.length_c   1.000
_cell.angle_alpha   90.00
_cell.angle_beta   90.00
_cell.angle_gamma   90.00
#
_symmetry.space_group_name_H-M   'P 1'
#
loop_
_entity.id
_entity.type
_entity.pdbx_description
1 polymer ?
#
loop_
_entity_poly.entity_id
_entity_poly.type
_entity_poly.pdbx_seq_one_letter_code
_entity_poly.pdbx_strand_id
1 'polypeptide(L)' 'MTRLMGRMIRAAKLDVDLYEEVEADQGALGQAMVVVVLSSAAAGIGSFGQGGLGGMLIGMVVAIVGWYIWAY' A
#
# COMPACT_ATOMS: atom_id res chain seq x y z
N MET A 1 -4.47 -7.24 -18.20
CA MET A 1 -3.85 -6.75 -16.95
C MET A 1 -4.94 -6.09 -16.11
N THR A 2 -5.07 -6.39 -14.82
CA THR A 2 -6.08 -5.75 -13.96
C THR A 2 -5.75 -4.26 -13.78
N ARG A 3 -6.77 -3.39 -13.69
CA ARG A 3 -6.60 -1.92 -13.55
C ARG A 3 -5.66 -1.55 -12.40
N LEU A 4 -5.77 -2.25 -11.27
CA LEU A 4 -4.91 -2.10 -10.10
C LEU A 4 -3.43 -2.36 -10.43
N MET A 5 -3.11 -3.53 -11.01
CA MET A 5 -1.74 -3.90 -11.38
C MET A 5 -1.15 -2.95 -12.44
N GLY A 6 -1.98 -2.52 -13.41
CA GLY A 6 -1.58 -1.51 -14.39
C GLY A 6 -1.16 -0.19 -13.74
N ARG A 7 -1.98 0.32 -12.81
CA ARG A 7 -1.67 1.54 -12.05
C ARG A 7 -0.42 1.38 -11.20
N MET A 8 -0.22 0.24 -10.53
CA MET A 8 1.00 -0.02 -9.73
C MET A 8 2.28 0.02 -10.57
N ILE A 9 2.28 -0.63 -11.74
CA ILE A 9 3.45 -0.67 -12.62
C ILE A 9 3.76 0.73 -13.17
N ARG A 10 2.72 1.46 -13.60
CA ARG A 10 2.90 2.84 -14.10
C ARG A 10 3.36 3.79 -12.99
N ALA A 11 2.86 3.62 -11.76
CA ALA A 11 3.32 4.39 -10.60
C ALA A 11 4.81 4.14 -10.33
N ALA A 12 5.25 2.88 -10.37
CA ALA A 12 6.65 2.51 -10.22
C ALA A 12 7.55 3.07 -11.35
N LYS A 13 6.97 3.33 -12.53
CA LYS A 13 7.65 3.95 -13.67
C LYS A 13 7.61 5.48 -13.66
N LEU A 14 6.98 6.11 -12.65
CA LEU A 14 6.79 7.56 -12.57
C LEU A 14 6.08 8.14 -13.81
N ASP A 15 5.07 7.41 -14.29
CA ASP A 15 4.25 7.80 -15.43
C ASP A 15 3.38 9.02 -15.09
N VAL A 16 3.55 10.13 -15.82
CA VAL A 16 2.85 11.40 -15.54
C VAL A 16 1.34 11.30 -15.80
N ASP A 17 0.95 10.60 -16.87
CA ASP A 17 -0.45 10.48 -17.27
C ASP A 17 -1.25 9.72 -16.20
N LEU A 18 -0.59 8.80 -15.47
CA LEU A 18 -1.21 8.13 -14.34
C LEU A 18 -1.62 9.10 -13.23
N TYR A 19 -0.81 10.12 -12.94
CA TYR A 19 -1.12 11.02 -11.84
C TYR A 19 -2.34 11.88 -12.17
N GLU A 20 -2.46 12.35 -13.42
CA GLU A 20 -3.65 13.05 -13.91
C GLU A 20 -4.90 12.14 -13.87
N GLU A 21 -4.77 10.88 -14.29
CA GLU A 21 -5.86 9.90 -14.20
C GLU A 21 -6.30 9.62 -12.77
N VAL A 22 -5.37 9.64 -11.80
CA VAL A 22 -5.67 9.42 -10.37
C VAL A 22 -6.33 10.65 -9.77
N GLU A 23 -5.89 11.86 -10.16
CA GLU A 23 -6.51 13.11 -9.73
C GLU A 23 -7.97 13.21 -10.22
N ALA A 24 -8.23 12.74 -11.45
CA ALA A 24 -9.58 12.69 -12.01
C ALA A 24 -10.46 11.55 -11.44
N ASP A 25 -9.87 10.52 -10.82
CA ASP A 25 -10.57 9.33 -10.33
C ASP A 25 -10.51 9.22 -8.80
N GLN A 26 -11.52 9.76 -8.11
CA GLN A 26 -11.65 9.65 -6.66
C GLN A 26 -11.71 8.19 -6.15
N GLY A 27 -12.10 7.23 -7.00
CA GLY A 27 -12.08 5.80 -6.68
C GLY A 27 -10.66 5.20 -6.64
N ALA A 28 -9.66 5.90 -7.18
CA ALA A 28 -8.27 5.47 -7.16
C ALA A 28 -7.70 5.43 -5.73
N LEU A 29 -8.19 6.27 -4.82
CA LEU A 29 -7.76 6.28 -3.42
C LEU A 29 -8.07 4.94 -2.73
N GLY A 30 -9.25 4.38 -2.97
CA GLY A 30 -9.63 3.06 -2.44
C GLY A 30 -8.74 1.94 -3.00
N GLN A 31 -8.35 2.03 -4.27
CA GLN A 31 -7.41 1.10 -4.89
C GLN A 31 -6.00 1.21 -4.29
N ALA A 32 -5.53 2.44 -4.04
CA ALA A 32 -4.24 2.69 -3.41
C ALA A 32 -4.19 2.14 -1.97
N MET A 33 -5.28 2.30 -1.21
CA MET A 33 -5.41 1.73 0.13
C MET A 33 -5.26 0.20 0.15
N VAL A 34 -5.77 -0.51 -0.87
CA VAL A 34 -5.56 -1.97 -1.00
C VAL A 34 -4.07 -2.30 -1.12
N VAL A 35 -3.30 -1.51 -1.87
CA VAL A 35 -1.85 -1.70 -2.01
C VAL A 35 -1.14 -1.50 -0.67
N VAL A 36 -1.55 -0.49 0.11
CA VAL A 36 -1.00 -0.23 1.45
C VAL A 36 -1.31 -1.37 2.43
N VAL A 37 -2.52 -1.92 2.40
CA VAL A 37 -2.89 -3.06 3.24
C VAL A 37 -2.07 -4.30 2.88
N LEU A 38 -1.87 -4.56 1.58
CA LEU A 38 -1.05 -5.69 1.11
C LEU A 38 0.42 -5.54 1.52
N SER A 39 1.00 -4.34 1.36
CA SER A 39 2.39 -4.09 1.80
C SER A 39 2.55 -4.20 3.31
N SER A 40 1.55 -3.74 4.06
CA SER A 40 1.53 -3.84 5.53
C SER A 40 1.38 -5.29 6.00
N ALA A 41 0.58 -6.11 5.32
CA ALA A 41 0.48 -7.53 5.59
C ALA A 41 1.83 -8.23 5.34
N ALA A 42 2.52 -7.89 4.25
CA ALA A 42 3.86 -8.40 3.96
C ALA A 42 4.89 -7.99 5.04
N ALA A 43 4.84 -6.74 5.49
CA ALA A 43 5.67 -6.26 6.61
C ALA A 43 5.37 -7.04 7.91
N GLY A 44 4.08 -7.27 8.21
CA GLY A 44 3.66 -8.11 9.33
C GLY A 44 4.21 -9.53 9.25
N ILE A 45 4.12 -10.18 8.08
CA ILE A 45 4.71 -11.52 7.88
C ILE A 45 6.22 -11.49 8.16
N GLY A 46 6.93 -10.46 7.71
CA GLY A 46 8.37 -10.29 7.97
C GLY A 46 8.70 -10.22 9.47
N SER A 47 7.80 -9.68 10.29
CA SER A 47 7.96 -9.60 11.76
C SER A 47 7.57 -10.86 12.53
N PHE A 48 7.01 -11.88 11.85
CA PHE A 48 6.61 -13.14 12.48
C PHE A 48 7.79 -13.85 13.17
N GLY A 49 8.98 -13.78 12.58
CA GLY A 49 10.18 -14.42 13.13
C GLY A 49 10.64 -13.84 14.48
N GLN A 50 10.31 -12.58 14.80
CA GLN A 50 10.71 -11.95 16.06
C GLN A 50 9.63 -11.97 17.14
N GLY A 51 8.35 -12.01 16.77
CA GLY A 51 7.24 -11.86 17.72
C GLY A 51 6.05 -12.81 17.52
N GLY A 52 6.17 -13.82 16.65
CA GLY A 52 5.08 -14.73 16.31
C GLY A 52 3.85 -14.02 15.75
N LEU A 53 2.65 -14.53 16.05
CA LEU A 53 1.38 -13.92 15.63
C LEU A 53 1.20 -12.50 16.18
N GLY A 54 1.63 -12.25 17.42
CA GLY A 54 1.53 -10.93 18.05
C GLY A 54 2.40 -9.89 17.34
N GLY A 55 3.66 -10.25 17.06
CA GLY A 55 4.57 -9.43 16.26
C GLY A 55 4.02 -9.13 14.88
N MET A 56 3.45 -10.13 14.20
CA MET A 56 2.84 -9.98 12.88
C MET A 56 1.70 -8.96 12.87
N LEU A 57 0.76 -9.05 13.81
CA LEU A 57 -0.38 -8.14 13.89
C LEU A 57 0.07 -6.72 14.24
N ILE A 58 0.98 -6.58 15.21
CA ILE A 58 1.52 -5.27 15.61
C ILE A 58 2.30 -4.65 14.43
N GLY A 59 3.16 -5.42 13.77
CA GLY A 59 3.94 -4.96 12.61
C GLY A 59 3.05 -4.48 11.46
N MET A 60 1.95 -5.19 11.19
CA MET A 60 0.95 -4.76 10.20
C MET A 60 0.29 -3.44 10.59
N VAL A 61 -0.17 -3.29 11.85
CA VAL A 61 -0.81 -2.04 12.32
C VAL A 61 0.18 -0.88 12.29
N VAL A 62 1.41 -1.09 12.75
CA VAL A 62 2.47 -0.08 12.73
C VAL A 62 2.79 0.34 11.30
N ALA A 63 2.82 -0.59 10.34
CA ALA A 63 3.05 -0.26 8.93
C ALA A 63 1.93 0.62 8.34
N ILE A 64 0.67 0.32 8.63
CA ILE A 64 -0.48 1.13 8.18
C ILE A 64 -0.42 2.53 8.81
N VAL A 65 -0.24 2.61 10.13
CA VAL A 65 -0.20 3.89 10.86
C VAL A 65 1.01 4.72 10.43
N GLY A 66 2.17 4.08 10.26
CA GLY A 66 3.39 4.76 9.79
C GLY A 66 3.22 5.33 8.38
N TRP A 67 2.60 4.59 7.47
CA TRP A 67 2.25 5.11 6.15
C TRP A 67 1.30 6.30 6.24
N TYR A 68 0.26 6.22 7.08
CA TYR A 68 -0.71 7.30 7.26
C TYR A 68 -0.06 8.57 7.80
N ILE A 69 0.84 8.46 8.78
CA ILE A 69 1.59 9.60 9.32
C ILE A 69 2.50 10.22 8.27
N TRP A 70 3.17 9.40 7.45
CA TRP A 70 4.10 9.89 6.42
C TRP A 70 3.39 10.52 5.21
N ALA A 71 2.18 10.05 4.89
CA ALA A 71 1.42 10.52 3.74
C ALA A 71 0.70 11.87 3.98
N TYR A 72 0.70 12.37 5.22
CA TYR A 72 0.13 13.67 5.61
C TYR A 72 1.21 14.74 5.70
#